data_AF-A0A059LNV6-F1
#
_entry.id   AF-A0A059LNV6-F1
#
_cell.length_a   1.000
_cell.length_b   1.000
_cell.length_c   1.000
_cell.angle_alpha   90.00
_cell.angle_beta   90.00
_cell.angle_gamma   90.00
#
_symmetry.space_group_name_H-M   'P 1'
#
loop_
_entity.id
_entity.type
_entity.pdbx_description
1 polymer ?
#
loop_
_entity_poly.entity_id
_entity_poly.type
_entity_poly.pdbx_seq_one_letter_code
_entity_poly.pdbx_strand_id
1 'polypeptide(L)'
;MESLSREDIERIMFFEQAREQAAADHARSPRDALTLTKWGGALLELAHFRQGGEAHSMIEEAVDKFEQALRLEERHDTLWCLGNAFTSQGFLSAQAPTAVEHFDKAAECFRKALAA
;
A
#
# COMPACT_ATOMS: atom_id res chain seq x y z
N MET A 1 -25.95 3.58 -0.36
CA MET A 1 -24.68 3.37 0.35
C MET A 1 -24.76 1.96 0.89
N GLU A 2 -24.06 1.01 0.28
CA GLU A 2 -24.06 -0.38 0.76
C GLU A 2 -23.51 -0.39 2.19
N SER A 3 -24.25 -1.00 3.12
CA SER A 3 -23.78 -1.18 4.48
C SER A 3 -22.64 -2.20 4.46
N LEU A 4 -21.52 -1.87 5.09
CA LEU A 4 -20.39 -2.80 5.25
C LEU A 4 -20.87 -4.12 5.87
N SER A 5 -20.42 -5.23 5.30
CA SER A 5 -20.72 -6.55 5.87
C SER A 5 -19.96 -6.74 7.19
N ARG A 6 -20.39 -7.74 7.98
CA ARG A 6 -19.65 -8.12 9.18
C ARG A 6 -18.20 -8.49 8.88
N GLU A 7 -17.97 -9.18 7.76
CA GLU A 7 -16.62 -9.56 7.32
C GLU A 7 -15.79 -8.33 6.97
N ASP A 8 -16.37 -7.33 6.29
CA ASP A 8 -15.67 -6.08 5.98
C ASP A 8 -15.26 -5.33 7.26
N ILE A 9 -16.15 -5.28 8.26
CA ILE A 9 -15.85 -4.64 9.55
C ILE A 9 -14.71 -5.37 10.26
N GLU A 10 -14.74 -6.70 10.31
CA GLU A 10 -13.68 -7.50 10.92
C GLU A 10 -12.34 -7.32 10.18
N ARG A 11 -12.36 -7.24 8.85
CA ARG A 11 -11.17 -6.94 8.03
C ARG A 11 -10.62 -5.55 8.30
N ILE A 12 -11.48 -4.53 8.35
CA ILE A 12 -11.08 -3.14 8.67
C ILE A 12 -10.42 -3.10 10.05
N MET A 13 -11.05 -3.70 11.08
CA MET A 13 -10.49 -3.73 12.43
C MET A 13 -9.11 -4.42 12.47
N PHE A 14 -8.96 -5.54 11.76
CA PHE A 14 -7.70 -6.25 11.66
C PHE A 14 -6.59 -5.37 11.06
N PHE A 15 -6.87 -4.71 9.92
CA PHE A 15 -5.85 -3.89 9.26
C PHE A 15 -5.58 -2.56 9.98
N GLU A 16 -6.55 -1.97 10.68
CA GLU A 16 -6.29 -0.81 11.55
C GLU A 16 -5.33 -1.20 12.68
N GLN A 17 -5.56 -2.34 13.34
CA GLN A 17 -4.65 -2.82 14.37
C GLN A 17 -3.25 -3.13 13.80
N ALA A 18 -3.18 -3.73 12.60
CA ALA A 18 -1.92 -4.01 11.93
C ALA A 18 -1.15 -2.71 11.58
N ARG A 19 -1.85 -1.67 11.12
CA ARG A 19 -1.29 -0.34 10.83
C ARG A 19 -0.73 0.31 12.10
N GLU A 20 -1.51 0.31 13.18
CA GLU A 20 -1.09 0.88 14.47
C GLU A 20 0.12 0.15 15.06
N GLN A 21 0.11 -1.18 15.02
CA GLN A 21 1.24 -1.98 15.51
C GLN A 21 2.49 -1.73 14.67
N ALA A 22 2.38 -1.68 13.34
CA ALA A 22 3.51 -1.39 12.47
C ALA A 22 4.07 0.02 12.70
N ALA A 23 3.21 1.01 12.97
CA ALA A 23 3.64 2.36 13.34
C ALA A 23 4.41 2.37 14.68
N ALA A 24 3.91 1.66 15.69
CA ALA A 24 4.59 1.52 16.98
C ALA A 24 5.92 0.76 16.86
N ASP A 25 5.98 -0.28 16.02
CA ASP A 25 7.20 -1.04 15.73
C ASP A 25 8.23 -0.17 15.02
N HIS A 26 7.81 0.64 14.05
CA HIS A 26 8.68 1.57 13.34
C HIS A 26 9.25 2.64 14.27
N ALA A 27 8.45 3.15 15.21
CA ALA A 27 8.94 4.09 16.22
C ALA A 27 10.05 3.49 17.10
N ARG A 28 10.04 2.17 17.34
CA ARG A 28 11.07 1.45 18.09
C ARG A 28 12.27 1.04 17.23
N SER A 29 12.03 0.74 15.96
CA SER A 29 13.04 0.31 14.98
C SER A 29 12.79 0.97 13.63
N PRO A 30 13.23 2.22 13.43
CA PRO A 30 12.88 3.01 12.24
C PRO A 30 13.58 2.54 10.95
N ARG A 31 14.50 1.59 11.07
CA ARG A 31 15.29 1.06 9.94
C ARG A 31 14.93 -0.38 9.60
N ASP A 32 13.78 -0.87 10.06
CA ASP A 32 13.26 -2.18 9.68
C ASP A 32 12.37 -2.08 8.42
N ALA A 33 12.89 -2.58 7.30
CA ALA A 33 12.20 -2.58 6.01
C ALA A 33 10.92 -3.44 6.04
N LEU A 34 10.91 -4.53 6.82
CA LEU A 34 9.73 -5.41 6.90
C LEU A 34 8.58 -4.71 7.63
N THR A 35 8.87 -3.97 8.70
CA THR A 35 7.86 -3.18 9.42
C THR A 35 7.23 -2.12 8.52
N LEU A 36 8.04 -1.39 7.75
CA LEU A 36 7.54 -0.41 6.77
C LEU A 36 6.69 -1.08 5.67
N THR A 37 7.09 -2.25 5.20
CA THR A 37 6.32 -3.04 4.23
C THR A 37 4.96 -3.46 4.78
N LYS A 38 4.91 -3.93 6.03
CA LYS A 38 3.64 -4.28 6.70
C LYS A 38 2.75 -3.06 6.89
N TRP A 39 3.34 -1.93 7.26
CA TRP A 39 2.60 -0.67 7.43
C TRP A 39 1.94 -0.25 6.10
N GLY A 40 2.73 -0.18 5.02
CA GLY A 40 2.20 0.14 3.70
C GLY A 40 1.12 -0.84 3.25
N GLY A 41 1.30 -2.14 3.50
CA GLY A 41 0.32 -3.17 3.17
C GLY A 41 -1.02 -2.97 3.90
N ALA A 42 -0.97 -2.68 5.20
CA ALA A 42 -2.17 -2.39 5.99
C ALA A 42 -2.89 -1.13 5.50
N LEU A 43 -2.15 -0.06 5.17
CA LEU A 43 -2.71 1.16 4.59
C LEU A 43 -3.41 0.89 3.25
N LEU A 44 -2.78 0.10 2.38
CA LEU A 44 -3.33 -0.24 1.07
C LEU A 44 -4.64 -1.06 1.19
N GLU A 45 -4.69 -2.02 2.10
CA GLU A 45 -5.92 -2.80 2.35
C GLU A 45 -7.04 -1.92 2.93
N LEU A 46 -6.72 -1.01 3.86
CA LEU A 46 -7.70 -0.08 4.42
C LEU A 46 -8.26 0.88 3.36
N ALA A 47 -7.44 1.30 2.40
CA ALA A 47 -7.86 2.21 1.34
C ALA A 47 -9.02 1.65 0.49
N HIS A 48 -9.13 0.33 0.33
CA HIS A 48 -10.24 -0.30 -0.39
C HIS A 48 -11.60 -0.09 0.28
N PHE A 49 -11.62 0.18 1.59
CA PHE A 49 -12.84 0.47 2.34
C PHE A 49 -13.12 1.98 2.47
N ARG A 50 -12.32 2.82 1.82
CA ARG A 50 -12.49 4.28 1.78
C ARG A 50 -12.92 4.73 0.38
N GLN A 51 -13.32 5.99 0.26
CA GLN A 51 -13.76 6.57 -1.01
C GLN A 51 -13.09 7.90 -1.29
N GLY A 52 -12.93 8.20 -2.59
CA GLY A 52 -12.42 9.49 -3.05
C GLY A 52 -11.05 9.83 -2.48
N GLY A 53 -10.93 11.05 -1.93
CA GLY A 53 -9.66 11.58 -1.43
C GLY A 53 -9.03 10.78 -0.30
N GLU A 54 -9.83 10.17 0.59
CA GLU A 54 -9.29 9.40 1.71
C GLU A 54 -8.57 8.13 1.22
N ALA A 55 -9.20 7.40 0.28
CA ALA A 55 -8.56 6.23 -0.34
C ALA A 55 -7.26 6.64 -1.04
N HIS A 56 -7.27 7.77 -1.76
CA HIS A 56 -6.09 8.28 -2.44
C HIS A 56 -4.94 8.58 -1.46
N SER A 57 -5.21 9.34 -0.39
CA SER A 57 -4.17 9.69 0.60
C SER A 57 -3.60 8.48 1.33
N MET A 58 -4.43 7.47 1.64
CA MET A 58 -3.94 6.23 2.24
C MET A 58 -3.03 5.44 1.29
N ILE A 59 -3.34 5.42 -0.01
CA ILE A 59 -2.50 4.76 -1.01
C ILE A 59 -1.18 5.54 -1.20
N GLU A 60 -1.20 6.87 -1.22
CA GLU A 60 0.01 7.69 -1.27
C GLU A 60 0.91 7.43 -0.05
N GLU A 61 0.32 7.35 1.14
CA GLU A 61 1.08 7.01 2.35
C GLU A 61 1.65 5.58 2.26
N ALA A 62 0.90 4.62 1.72
CA ALA A 62 1.38 3.26 1.50
C ALA A 62 2.59 3.23 0.56
N VAL A 63 2.53 3.95 -0.57
CA VAL A 63 3.63 4.11 -1.53
C VAL A 63 4.87 4.68 -0.81
N ASP A 64 4.72 5.74 -0.03
CA ASP A 64 5.83 6.32 0.73
C ASP A 64 6.49 5.28 1.68
N LYS A 65 5.69 4.48 2.40
CA LYS A 65 6.24 3.43 3.28
C LYS A 65 6.97 2.34 2.50
N PHE A 66 6.46 1.91 1.35
CA PHE A 66 7.14 0.92 0.51
C PHE A 66 8.45 1.47 -0.08
N GLU A 67 8.47 2.70 -0.56
CA GLU A 67 9.69 3.32 -1.06
C GLU A 67 10.72 3.51 0.06
N GLN A 68 10.30 3.85 1.28
CA GLN A 68 11.18 3.87 2.45
C GLN A 68 11.77 2.49 2.75
N ALA A 69 10.95 1.44 2.71
CA ALA A 69 11.42 0.07 2.90
C ALA A 69 12.46 -0.32 1.84
N LEU A 70 12.20 -0.04 0.56
CA LEU A 70 13.12 -0.34 -0.55
C LEU A 70 14.43 0.45 -0.49
N ARG A 71 14.43 1.63 0.13
CA ARG A 71 15.68 2.38 0.41
C ARG A 71 16.55 1.73 1.49
N LEU A 72 15.96 0.91 2.36
CA LEU A 72 16.67 0.20 3.42
C LEU A 72 17.15 -1.17 2.94
N GLU A 73 16.28 -1.91 2.26
CA GLU A 73 16.53 -3.26 1.77
C GLU A 73 15.68 -3.50 0.51
N GLU A 74 16.31 -3.87 -0.61
CA GLU A 74 15.55 -4.33 -1.77
C GLU A 74 14.91 -5.69 -1.47
N ARG A 75 13.59 -5.77 -1.61
CA ARG A 75 12.82 -6.97 -1.31
C ARG A 75 11.73 -7.21 -2.35
N HIS A 76 11.60 -8.46 -2.77
CA HIS A 76 10.60 -8.83 -3.78
C HIS A 76 9.16 -8.61 -3.30
N ASP A 77 8.87 -8.83 -2.02
CA ASP A 77 7.54 -8.66 -1.43
C ASP A 77 7.13 -7.18 -1.38
N THR A 78 8.05 -6.29 -0.96
CA THR A 78 7.83 -4.85 -0.96
C THR A 78 7.63 -4.31 -2.37
N LEU A 79 8.41 -4.77 -3.35
CA LEU A 79 8.22 -4.41 -4.77
C LEU A 79 6.84 -4.85 -5.28
N TRP A 80 6.40 -6.05 -4.91
CA TRP A 80 5.06 -6.54 -5.27
C TRP A 80 3.97 -5.65 -4.68
N CYS A 81 4.05 -5.33 -3.40
CA CYS A 81 3.11 -4.44 -2.73
C CYS A 81 3.10 -3.02 -3.33
N LEU A 82 4.26 -2.48 -3.69
CA LEU A 82 4.37 -1.19 -4.36
C LEU A 82 3.70 -1.22 -5.75
N GLY A 83 3.87 -2.31 -6.50
CA GLY A 83 3.17 -2.51 -7.77
C GLY A 83 1.64 -2.54 -7.60
N ASN A 84 1.14 -3.18 -6.54
CA ASN A 84 -0.28 -3.16 -6.21
C ASN A 84 -0.76 -1.74 -5.86
N ALA A 85 0.02 -0.97 -5.09
CA ALA A 85 -0.32 0.40 -4.74
C ALA A 85 -0.42 1.29 -5.99
N PHE A 86 0.54 1.20 -6.91
CA PHE A 86 0.48 1.90 -8.19
C PHE A 86 -0.72 1.45 -9.03
N THR A 87 -1.04 0.16 -9.05
CA THR A 87 -2.25 -0.34 -9.73
C THR A 87 -3.51 0.31 -9.16
N SER A 88 -3.64 0.42 -7.83
CA SER A 88 -4.76 1.10 -7.18
C SER A 88 -4.82 2.60 -7.51
N GLN A 89 -3.67 3.30 -7.59
CA GLN A 89 -3.63 4.69 -8.06
C GLN A 89 -4.09 4.83 -9.52
N GLY A 90 -3.73 3.86 -10.37
CA GLY A 90 -4.20 3.79 -11.75
C GLY A 90 -5.72 3.70 -11.85
N PHE A 91 -6.34 2.85 -11.02
CA PHE A 91 -7.81 2.73 -10.96
C PHE A 91 -8.53 3.95 -10.40
N LEU A 92 -7.90 4.69 -9.48
CA LEU A 92 -8.45 5.93 -8.92
C LEU A 92 -8.21 7.17 -9.80
N SER A 93 -7.40 7.05 -10.85
CA SER A 93 -7.05 8.16 -11.72
C SER A 93 -8.24 8.54 -12.62
N ALA A 94 -8.65 9.81 -12.58
CA ALA A 94 -9.74 10.31 -13.43
C ALA A 94 -9.35 10.45 -14.91
N GLN A 95 -8.05 10.55 -15.21
CA GLN A 95 -7.52 10.75 -16.55
C GLN A 95 -6.72 9.54 -17.02
N ALA A 96 -7.00 9.08 -18.25
CA ALA A 96 -6.32 7.93 -18.82
C ALA A 96 -4.79 8.05 -18.88
N PRO A 97 -4.18 9.21 -19.24
CA PRO A 97 -2.72 9.34 -19.24
C PRO A 97 -2.10 9.10 -17.85
N THR A 98 -2.69 9.69 -16.80
CA THR A 98 -2.25 9.49 -15.41
C THR A 98 -2.45 8.04 -14.95
N ALA A 99 -3.52 7.39 -15.38
CA ALA A 99 -3.73 5.97 -15.09
C ALA A 99 -2.64 5.09 -15.72
N VAL A 100 -2.31 5.35 -16.99
CA VAL A 100 -1.26 4.62 -17.73
C VAL A 100 0.10 4.77 -17.05
N GLU A 101 0.47 5.98 -16.63
CA GLU A 101 1.72 6.20 -15.89
C GLU A 101 1.82 5.35 -14.62
N HIS A 102 0.73 5.23 -13.86
CA HIS A 102 0.68 4.36 -12.69
C HIS A 102 0.77 2.87 -13.05
N PHE A 103 0.06 2.43 -14.10
CA PHE A 103 0.14 1.04 -14.55
C PHE A 103 1.54 0.66 -15.06
N ASP A 104 2.24 1.57 -15.73
CA ASP A 104 3.62 1.36 -16.18
C ASP A 104 4.58 1.22 -14.98
N LYS A 105 4.44 2.07 -13.96
CA LYS A 105 5.18 1.95 -12.70
C LYS A 105 4.89 0.62 -12.00
N ALA A 106 3.62 0.19 -11.98
CA ALA A 106 3.23 -1.09 -11.41
C ALA A 106 3.90 -2.26 -12.13
N ALA A 107 3.86 -2.27 -13.47
CA ALA A 107 4.48 -3.29 -14.30
C ALA A 107 6.00 -3.36 -14.07
N GLU A 108 6.68 -2.22 -13.93
CA GLU A 108 8.09 -2.17 -13.57
C GLU A 108 8.35 -2.80 -12.19
N CYS A 109 7.53 -2.49 -11.18
CA CYS A 109 7.66 -3.05 -9.84
C CYS A 109 7.52 -4.58 -9.86
N PHE A 110 6.49 -5.11 -10.53
CA PHE A 110 6.28 -6.56 -10.64
C PHE A 110 7.42 -7.25 -11.39
N ARG A 111 7.93 -6.64 -12.47
CA ARG A 111 9.09 -7.17 -13.19
C ARG A 111 10.33 -7.24 -12.29
N LYS A 112 10.59 -6.21 -11.47
CA LYS A 112 11.68 -6.23 -10.50
C LYS A 112 11.46 -7.29 -9.41
N ALA A 113 10.24 -7.42 -8.90
CA ALA A 113 9.90 -8.41 -7.89
C ALA A 113 10.14 -9.85 -8.36
N LEU A 114 9.84 -10.15 -9.63
CA LEU A 114 10.07 -11.49 -10.21
C LEU A 114 11.54 -11.79 -10.51
N ALA A 115 12.40 -10.77 -10.53
CA ALA A 115 13.83 -10.91 -10.81
C ALA A 115 14.71 -10.92 -9.55
N ALA A 116 14.11 -10.71 -8.37
CA ALA A 116 14.78 -10.59 -7.08
C ALA A 116 14.89 -11.94 -6.34
#